data_AF-A0A2D4P2M9-F1
#
_entry.id   AF-A0A2D4P2M9-F1
#
_cell.length_a   1.000
_cell.length_b   1.000
_cell.length_c   1.000
_cell.angle_alpha   90.00
_cell.angle_beta   90.00
_cell.angle_gamma   90.00
#
_symmetry.space_group_name_H-M   'P 1'
#
loop_
_entity.id
_entity.type
_entity.pdbx_description
1 polymer ?
#
loop_
_entity_poly.entity_id
_entity_poly.type
_entity_poly.pdbx_seq_one_letter_code
_entity_poly.pdbx_strand_id
1 'polypeptide(L)'
;MLTHGNVVADFSCFLKVTEKVIFPRQDDVLISFLPLAHMFERVIQSVVYCHGGRIGFFQGDIRLLSDDMKALRPTIFPVVPRLLNRMYDKIFSQADTALKRWLLEFAANRKKAEVQ
;
A
#
# COMPACT_ATOMS: atom_id res chain seq x y z
N MET A 1 25.57 -8.53 6.79
CA MET A 1 24.92 -8.24 8.09
C MET A 1 24.31 -6.85 7.99
N LEU A 2 23.03 -6.66 8.33
CA LEU A 2 22.40 -5.33 8.28
C LEU A 2 22.69 -4.57 9.57
N THR A 3 23.31 -3.40 9.47
CA THR A 3 23.56 -2.53 10.62
C THR A 3 22.46 -1.49 10.79
N HIS A 4 22.33 -0.90 11.98
CA HIS A 4 21.42 0.26 12.19
C HIS A 4 21.74 1.40 11.22
N GLY A 5 23.03 1.66 10.95
CA GLY A 5 23.45 2.69 9.99
C GLY A 5 22.92 2.43 8.58
N ASN A 6 22.85 1.17 8.14
CA ASN A 6 22.27 0.84 6.83
C ASN A 6 20.77 1.12 6.79
N VAL A 7 20.04 0.79 7.86
CA VAL A 7 18.59 1.05 7.93
C VAL A 7 18.31 2.55 7.95
N VAL A 8 19.10 3.32 8.69
CA VAL A 8 18.98 4.79 8.75
C VAL A 8 19.27 5.43 7.39
N ALA A 9 20.33 4.99 6.72
CA ALA A 9 20.66 5.46 5.38
C ALA A 9 19.53 5.17 4.37
N ASP A 10 18.92 3.98 4.45
CA ASP A 10 17.86 3.55 3.54
C ASP A 10 16.59 4.41 3.66
N PHE A 11 16.04 4.58 4.87
CA PHE A 11 14.83 5.41 5.03
C PHE A 11 15.12 6.90 4.84
N SER A 12 16.33 7.38 5.15
CA SER A 12 16.73 8.78 4.89
C SER A 12 16.80 9.06 3.39
N CYS A 13 17.36 8.11 2.61
CA CYS A 13 17.36 8.18 1.15
C CYS A 13 15.93 8.18 0.60
N PHE A 14 15.06 7.29 1.11
CA PHE A 14 13.65 7.24 0.70
C PHE A 14 12.94 8.58 0.93
N LEU A 15 13.09 9.18 2.12
CA LEU A 15 12.53 10.50 2.41
C LEU A 15 13.07 11.57 1.45
N LYS A 16 14.37 11.54 1.15
CA LYS A 16 14.98 12.53 0.26
C LYS A 16 14.48 12.41 -1.17
N VAL A 17 14.34 11.20 -1.70
CA VAL A 17 13.85 10.94 -3.07
C VAL A 17 12.36 11.29 -3.20
N THR A 18 11.59 11.10 -2.14
CA THR A 18 10.13 11.29 -2.14
C THR A 18 9.66 12.65 -1.64
N GLU A 19 10.58 13.55 -1.25
CA GLU A 19 10.29 14.83 -0.59
C GLU A 19 9.32 15.77 -1.36
N LYS A 20 9.17 15.59 -2.68
CA LYS A 20 8.27 16.38 -3.52
C LYS A 20 6.88 15.78 -3.70
N VAL A 21 6.72 14.51 -3.35
CA VAL A 21 5.51 13.72 -3.65
C VAL A 21 4.84 13.25 -2.36
N ILE A 22 5.63 12.88 -1.36
CA ILE A 22 5.16 12.32 -0.09
C ILE A 22 5.51 13.30 1.03
N PHE A 23 4.49 13.67 1.80
CA PHE A 23 4.61 14.57 2.95
C PHE A 23 4.04 13.85 4.17
N PRO A 24 4.85 13.05 4.89
CA PRO A 24 4.35 12.29 6.03
C PRO A 24 3.92 13.23 7.16
N ARG A 25 2.78 12.93 7.78
CA ARG A 25 2.18 13.72 8.87
C ARG A 25 1.79 12.83 10.04
N GLN A 26 1.50 13.46 11.18
CA GLN A 26 1.09 12.76 12.42
C GLN A 26 -0.31 12.13 12.32
N ASP A 27 -1.14 12.61 11.40
CA ASP A 27 -2.45 12.05 11.10
C ASP A 27 -2.40 10.87 10.12
N ASP A 28 -1.23 10.56 9.55
CA ASP A 28 -1.09 9.42 8.66
C ASP A 28 -1.27 8.08 9.39
N VAL A 29 -1.95 7.17 8.71
CA VAL A 29 -2.24 5.82 9.19
C VAL A 29 -1.74 4.81 8.15
N LEU A 30 -0.72 4.04 8.52
CA LEU A 30 -0.19 2.93 7.74
C LEU A 30 -0.93 1.65 8.09
N ILE A 31 -1.31 0.87 7.07
CA ILE A 31 -1.68 -0.54 7.28
C ILE A 31 -0.47 -1.44 7.05
N SER A 32 -0.03 -2.11 8.11
CA SER A 32 1.05 -3.09 8.07
C SER A 32 0.48 -4.47 7.81
N PHE A 33 0.71 -4.97 6.58
CA PHE A 33 0.36 -6.34 6.21
C PHE A 33 1.54 -7.13 5.64
N LEU A 34 2.64 -6.46 5.26
CA LEU A 34 3.85 -7.17 4.89
C LEU A 34 4.57 -7.62 6.16
N PRO A 35 5.24 -8.79 6.13
CA PRO A 35 6.10 -9.20 7.23
C PRO A 35 7.20 -8.17 7.49
N LEU A 36 7.49 -7.91 8.77
CA LEU A 36 8.61 -7.03 9.17
C LEU A 36 9.99 -7.55 8.70
N ALA A 37 10.09 -8.84 8.33
CA ALA A 37 11.28 -9.38 7.68
C ALA A 37 11.54 -8.74 6.30
N HIS A 38 10.53 -8.14 5.68
CA HIS A 38 10.67 -7.44 4.41
C HIS A 38 11.21 -6.02 4.64
N MET A 39 12.37 -5.71 4.06
CA MET A 39 13.00 -4.39 4.24
C MET A 39 12.11 -3.22 3.79
N PHE A 40 11.32 -3.39 2.73
CA PHE A 40 10.33 -2.40 2.28
C PHE A 40 9.35 -1.98 3.39
N GLU A 41 8.78 -2.95 4.13
CA GLU A 41 7.91 -2.65 5.26
C GLU A 41 8.66 -1.91 6.37
N ARG A 42 9.88 -2.37 6.70
CA ARG A 42 10.72 -1.73 7.72
C ARG A 42 11.02 -0.26 7.41
N VAL A 43 11.30 0.06 6.15
CA VAL A 43 11.56 1.43 5.72
C VAL A 43 10.32 2.30 5.92
N ILE A 44 9.16 1.84 5.44
CA ILE A 44 7.92 2.62 5.52
C ILE A 44 7.49 2.81 6.98
N GLN A 45 7.57 1.77 7.80
CA GLN A 45 7.29 1.89 9.23
C GLN A 45 8.25 2.88 9.91
N SER A 46 9.54 2.84 9.58
CA SER A 46 10.53 3.77 10.15
C SER A 46 10.19 5.22 9.80
N VAL A 47 9.77 5.49 8.56
CA VAL A 47 9.28 6.81 8.15
C VAL A 47 8.07 7.24 8.99
N VAL A 48 7.08 6.37 9.15
CA VAL A 48 5.85 6.68 9.92
C VAL A 48 6.18 6.93 11.39
N TYR A 49 7.04 6.13 12.01
CA TYR A 49 7.50 6.33 13.39
C TYR A 49 8.20 7.68 13.56
N CYS A 50 9.10 8.04 12.65
CA CYS A 50 9.83 9.31 12.72
C CYS A 50 8.92 10.55 12.59
N HIS A 51 7.76 10.42 11.96
CA HIS A 51 6.81 11.52 11.75
C HIS A 51 5.61 11.48 12.71
N GLY A 52 5.57 10.53 13.64
CA GLY A 52 4.50 10.43 14.65
C GLY A 52 3.18 9.92 14.10
N GLY A 53 3.19 9.22 12.96
CA GLY A 53 1.99 8.58 12.41
C GLY A 53 1.61 7.30 13.15
N ARG A 54 0.55 6.65 12.69
CA ARG A 54 -0.05 5.47 13.33
C ARG A 54 0.10 4.25 12.42
N ILE A 55 0.22 3.07 13.02
CA ILE A 55 0.35 1.81 12.29
C ILE A 55 -0.73 0.85 12.79
N GLY A 56 -1.57 0.39 11.88
CA GLY A 56 -2.53 -0.70 12.13
C GLY A 56 -2.00 -2.00 11.56
N PHE A 57 -1.97 -3.05 12.38
CA PHE A 57 -1.57 -4.39 11.94
C PHE A 57 -2.80 -5.17 11.45
N PHE A 58 -2.67 -5.78 10.28
CA PHE A 58 -3.72 -6.66 9.75
C PHE A 58 -3.91 -7.91 10.61
N GLN A 59 -5.07 -8.56 10.49
CA GLN A 59 -5.44 -9.73 11.31
C GLN A 59 -4.68 -11.03 10.97
N GLY A 60 -3.69 -10.99 10.07
CA GLY A 60 -2.91 -12.16 9.65
C GLY A 60 -3.43 -12.87 8.39
N ASP A 61 -4.68 -12.62 7.98
CA ASP A 61 -5.26 -13.16 6.74
C ASP A 61 -5.42 -12.08 5.66
N ILE A 62 -4.68 -12.22 4.56
CA ILE A 62 -4.75 -11.32 3.39
C ILE A 62 -6.17 -11.26 2.79
N ARG A 63 -7.00 -12.29 2.95
CA ARG A 63 -8.39 -12.29 2.45
C ARG A 63 -9.25 -11.23 3.15
N LEU A 64 -8.98 -11.00 4.42
CA LEU A 64 -9.67 -10.03 5.29
C LEU A 64 -9.04 -8.64 5.23
N LEU A 65 -7.92 -8.47 4.54
CA LEU A 65 -7.24 -7.18 4.39
C LEU A 65 -8.17 -6.07 3.87
N SER A 66 -9.14 -6.40 3.01
CA SER A 66 -10.12 -5.41 2.54
C SER A 66 -11.03 -4.90 3.65
N ASP A 67 -11.35 -5.73 4.63
CA ASP A 67 -12.22 -5.35 5.74
C ASP A 67 -11.41 -4.65 6.84
N ASP A 68 -10.17 -5.08 7.07
CA ASP A 68 -9.19 -4.35 7.90
C ASP A 68 -8.97 -2.94 7.37
N MET A 69 -8.79 -2.77 6.05
CA MET A 69 -8.66 -1.44 5.43
C MET A 69 -9.91 -0.58 5.61
N LYS A 70 -11.11 -1.15 5.55
CA LYS A 70 -12.36 -0.40 5.77
C LYS A 70 -12.49 0.08 7.21
N ALA A 71 -12.07 -0.75 8.16
CA ALA A 71 -12.11 -0.43 9.59
C ALA A 71 -11.05 0.62 9.96
N LEU A 72 -9.81 0.42 9.49
CA LEU A 72 -8.66 1.26 9.82
C LEU A 72 -8.64 2.58 9.05
N ARG A 73 -9.18 2.59 7.82
CA ARG A 73 -9.11 3.72 6.85
C ARG A 73 -7.67 4.28 6.71
N PRO A 74 -6.71 3.44 6.27
CA PRO A 74 -5.32 3.86 6.17
C PRO A 74 -5.12 4.96 5.11
N THR A 75 -4.21 5.89 5.38
CA THR A 75 -3.73 6.89 4.41
C THR A 75 -2.54 6.37 3.61
N ILE A 76 -1.75 5.47 4.21
CA ILE A 76 -0.57 4.86 3.59
C ILE A 76 -0.80 3.37 3.39
N PHE A 77 -0.70 2.92 2.14
CA PHE A 77 -0.86 1.52 1.76
C PHE A 77 0.34 1.03 0.93
N PRO A 78 1.29 0.28 1.52
CA PRO A 78 2.43 -0.26 0.80
C PRO A 78 2.00 -1.43 -0.09
N VAL A 79 2.07 -1.28 -1.41
CA VAL A 79 1.54 -2.32 -2.32
C VAL A 79 2.64 -3.02 -3.10
N VAL A 80 2.51 -4.34 -3.26
CA VAL A 80 3.36 -5.18 -4.11
C VAL A 80 2.58 -5.69 -5.33
N PRO A 81 3.24 -5.95 -6.48
CA PRO A 81 2.56 -6.35 -7.72
C PRO A 81 1.63 -7.57 -7.57
N ARG A 82 2.06 -8.57 -6.78
CA ARG A 82 1.26 -9.78 -6.53
C ARG A 82 -0.06 -9.47 -5.81
N LEU A 83 -0.07 -8.47 -4.92
CA LEU A 83 -1.28 -8.05 -4.24
C LEU A 83 -2.22 -7.31 -5.20
N LEU A 84 -1.68 -6.44 -6.06
CA LEU A 84 -2.47 -5.76 -7.10
C LEU A 84 -3.17 -6.76 -8.01
N ASN A 85 -2.46 -7.79 -8.48
CA ASN A 85 -3.05 -8.85 -9.30
C ASN A 85 -4.18 -9.56 -8.57
N ARG A 86 -3.98 -9.92 -7.29
CA ARG A 86 -5.03 -10.57 -6.49
C ARG A 86 -6.25 -9.66 -6.26
N MET A 87 -6.04 -8.37 -6.03
CA MET A 87 -7.12 -7.40 -5.90
C MET A 87 -7.88 -7.26 -7.23
N TYR A 88 -7.15 -7.21 -8.36
CA TYR A 88 -7.72 -7.20 -9.69
C TYR A 88 -8.60 -8.43 -9.93
N ASP A 89 -8.08 -9.64 -9.67
CA ASP A 89 -8.83 -10.89 -9.84
C ASP A 89 -10.10 -10.91 -8.97
N LYS A 90 -9.99 -10.46 -7.71
CA LYS A 90 -11.13 -10.40 -6.77
C LYS A 90 -12.21 -9.41 -7.24
N ILE A 91 -11.82 -8.26 -7.78
CA ILE A 91 -12.75 -7.26 -8.32
C ILE A 91 -13.42 -7.82 -9.59
N PHE A 92 -12.65 -8.44 -10.47
CA PHE A 92 -13.16 -8.98 -11.72
C PHE A 92 -14.07 -10.21 -11.50
N SER A 93 -13.78 -11.04 -10.49
CA SER A 93 -14.65 -12.15 -10.11
C SER A 93 -15.97 -11.70 -9.50
N GLN A 94 -16.01 -10.53 -8.85
CA GLN A 94 -17.26 -9.94 -8.33
C GLN A 94 -18.14 -9.32 -9.43
N ALA A 95 -17.59 -9.12 -10.63
CA ALA A 95 -18.33 -8.67 -11.80
C ALA A 95 -19.02 -9.86 -12.48
N ASP A 96 -20.12 -10.32 -11.86
CA ASP A 96 -20.83 -11.52 -12.30
C ASP A 96 -21.78 -11.26 -13.50
N THR A 97 -22.04 -9.99 -13.80
CA THR A 97 -22.94 -9.56 -14.88
C THR A 97 -22.14 -9.01 -16.06
N ALA A 98 -22.55 -9.33 -17.30
CA ALA A 98 -21.94 -8.80 -18.52
C ALA A 98 -21.84 -7.25 -18.51
N LEU A 99 -22.86 -6.57 -17.97
CA LEU A 99 -22.88 -5.12 -17.82
C LEU A 99 -21.81 -4.60 -16.85
N LYS A 100 -21.60 -5.28 -15.72
CA LYS A 100 -20.58 -4.90 -14.72
C LYS A 100 -19.17 -5.13 -15.25
N ARG A 101 -18.95 -6.24 -15.98
CA ARG A 101 -17.66 -6.51 -16.65
C ARG A 101 -17.37 -5.47 -17.71
N TRP A 102 -18.34 -5.17 -18.58
CA TRP A 102 -18.20 -4.15 -19.61
C TRP A 102 -17.86 -2.79 -19.01
N LEU A 103 -18.52 -2.39 -17.92
CA LEU A 103 -18.26 -1.12 -17.25
C LEU A 103 -16.86 -1.06 -16.62
N LEU A 104 -16.40 -2.16 -16.00
CA LEU A 104 -15.05 -2.25 -15.45
C LEU A 104 -13.98 -2.21 -16.55
N GLU A 105 -14.17 -2.93 -17.65
CA GLU A 105 -13.26 -2.93 -18.80
C GLU A 105 -13.22 -1.54 -19.47
N PHE A 106 -14.37 -0.91 -19.63
CA PHE A 106 -14.47 0.45 -20.15
C PHE A 106 -13.70 1.43 -19.26
N ALA A 107 -13.91 1.38 -17.94
CA ALA A 107 -13.20 2.23 -16.99
C ALA A 107 -11.68 1.98 -17.02
N ALA A 108 -11.25 0.72 -17.06
CA ALA A 108 -9.85 0.34 -17.13
C ALA A 108 -9.17 0.83 -18.42
N ASN A 109 -9.84 0.69 -19.57
CA ASN A 109 -9.33 1.15 -20.85
C ASN A 109 -9.22 2.68 -20.93
N ARG A 110 -10.22 3.41 -20.38
CA ARG A 110 -10.16 4.87 -20.30
C ARG A 110 -9.01 5.35 -19.41
N LYS A 111 -8.78 4.70 -18.27
CA LYS A 111 -7.66 5.06 -17.39
C LYS A 111 -6.30 4.76 -18.02
N LYS A 112 -6.17 3.65 -18.76
CA LYS A 112 -4.93 3.33 -19.51
C LYS A 112 -4.61 4.40 -20.55
N ALA A 113 -5.62 4.90 -21.26
CA ALA A 113 -5.44 5.95 -22.27
C ALA A 113 -5.07 7.34 -21.69
N GLU A 114 -5.29 7.57 -20.39
CA GLU A 114 -4.88 8.81 -19.70
C GLU A 114 -3.43 8.76 -19.21
N VAL A 115 -2.91 7.55 -18.98
CA VAL A 115 -1.56 7.31 -18.42
C VAL A 115 -0.52 7.08 -19.52
N GLN A 116 -0.94 6.74 -20.74
CA GLN A 116 -0.11 6.70 -21.95
C GLN A 116 0.01 8.08 -22.58
#